data_AF-A0A2D0A803-F1
#
_entry.id   AF-A0A2D0A803-F1
#
_cell.length_a   1.000
_cell.length_b   1.000
_cell.length_c   1.000
_cell.angle_alpha   90.00
_cell.angle_beta   90.00
_cell.angle_gamma   90.00
#
_symmetry.space_group_name_H-M   'P 1'
#
loop_
_entity.id
_entity.type
_entity.pdbx_description
1 polymer ?
#
loop_
_entity_poly.entity_id
_entity_poly.type
_entity_poly.pdbx_seq_one_letter_code
_entity_poly.pdbx_strand_id
1 'polypeptide(L)'
;MKPTADDLRQLLDIPAQLEALDRTHNGLKSDKAKRTRELDGMKARHRIRISKEGGYTNAEDRAAALVIACEDDAKYTATVERLEAIDGMIRANRAQYDLLRRTREGLRVQGGLHIVARLEDLIKDKDLAAAIGSGLLA
;
A
#
# COMPACT_ATOMS: atom_id res chain seq x y z
N MET A 1 -24.38 16.70 9.71
CA MET A 1 -23.47 16.69 10.88
C MET A 1 -22.33 17.66 10.61
N LYS A 2 -21.93 18.49 11.58
CA LYS A 2 -20.81 19.42 11.42
C LYS A 2 -19.48 18.63 11.54
N PRO A 3 -18.51 18.81 10.61
CA PRO A 3 -17.18 18.22 10.75
C PRO A 3 -16.51 18.74 12.02
N THR A 4 -15.84 17.85 12.74
CA THR A 4 -15.06 18.24 13.91
C THR A 4 -13.73 18.86 13.48
N ALA A 5 -13.05 19.56 14.41
CA ALA A 5 -11.71 20.09 14.14
C ALA A 5 -10.70 18.96 13.85
N ASP A 6 -10.87 17.80 14.48
CA ASP A 6 -10.04 16.62 14.26
C ASP A 6 -10.28 16.01 12.87
N ASP A 7 -11.52 15.99 12.38
CA ASP A 7 -11.85 15.55 11.01
C ASP A 7 -11.13 16.40 9.95
N LEU A 8 -11.12 17.72 10.16
CA LEU A 8 -10.44 18.66 9.26
C LEU A 8 -8.92 18.50 9.32
N ARG A 9 -8.36 18.28 10.51
CA ARG A 9 -6.93 17.99 10.68
C ARG A 9 -6.55 16.69 9.97
N GLN A 10 -7.31 15.62 10.19
CA GLN A 10 -7.08 14.34 9.50
C GLN A 10 -7.15 14.51 7.98
N LEU A 11 -8.09 15.30 7.46
CA LEU A 11 -8.19 15.54 6.03
C LEU A 11 -6.93 16.17 5.42
N LEU A 12 -6.24 17.02 6.19
CA LEU A 12 -4.97 17.67 5.80
C LEU A 12 -3.76 16.75 5.97
N ASP A 13 -3.77 15.86 6.97
CA ASP A 13 -2.64 14.97 7.28
C ASP A 13 -2.61 13.71 6.41
N ILE A 14 -3.78 13.17 6.01
CA ILE A 14 -3.87 11.92 5.24
C ILE A 14 -3.04 11.95 3.93
N PRO A 15 -3.02 13.02 3.12
CA PRO A 15 -2.16 13.09 1.93
C PRO A 15 -0.69 12.77 2.21
N ALA A 16 -0.10 13.36 3.26
CA ALA A 16 1.29 13.10 3.62
C ALA A 16 1.50 11.64 4.08
N GLN A 17 0.52 11.07 4.78
CA GLN A 17 0.54 9.65 5.18
C GLN A 17 0.46 8.72 3.96
N LEU A 18 -0.38 9.03 2.98
CA LEU A 18 -0.47 8.27 1.72
C LEU A 18 0.86 8.31 0.95
N GLU A 19 1.49 9.47 0.83
CA GLU A 19 2.81 9.60 0.19
C GLU A 19 3.89 8.78 0.93
N ALA A 20 3.87 8.78 2.26
CA ALA A 20 4.80 7.98 3.05
C ALA A 20 4.60 6.47 2.83
N LEU A 21 3.34 6.03 2.72
CA LEU A 21 3.01 4.65 2.37
C LEU A 21 3.47 4.28 0.97
N ASP A 22 3.29 5.16 -0.02
CA ASP A 22 3.77 4.93 -1.39
C ASP A 22 5.29 4.75 -1.45
N ARG A 23 6.05 5.60 -0.74
CA ARG A 23 7.51 5.46 -0.62
C ARG A 23 7.89 4.13 0.02
N THR A 24 7.20 3.75 1.09
CA THR A 24 7.42 2.48 1.79
C THR A 24 7.14 1.29 0.87
N HIS A 25 6.01 1.33 0.17
CA HIS A 25 5.59 0.29 -0.76
C HIS A 25 6.57 0.12 -1.94
N ASN A 26 7.07 1.23 -2.49
CA ASN A 26 8.11 1.19 -3.51
C ASN A 26 9.44 0.62 -2.98
N GLY A 27 9.81 0.96 -1.75
CA GLY A 27 10.96 0.37 -1.05
C GLY A 27 10.82 -1.15 -0.90
N LEU A 28 9.65 -1.63 -0.43
CA LEU A 28 9.35 -3.05 -0.28
C LEU A 28 9.37 -3.80 -1.62
N LYS A 29 8.83 -3.21 -2.70
CA LYS A 29 8.91 -3.79 -4.04
C LYS A 29 10.35 -3.93 -4.54
N SER A 30 11.17 -2.91 -4.28
CA SER A 30 12.59 -2.95 -4.65
C SER A 30 13.35 -4.03 -3.87
N ASP A 31 13.14 -4.12 -2.55
CA ASP A 31 13.74 -5.17 -1.72
C ASP A 31 13.27 -6.56 -2.17
N LYS A 32 11.96 -6.74 -2.43
CA LYS A 32 11.43 -7.99 -2.98
C LYS A 32 12.16 -8.38 -4.27
N ALA A 33 12.27 -7.45 -5.23
CA ALA A 33 12.93 -7.72 -6.50
C ALA A 33 14.41 -8.10 -6.32
N LYS A 34 15.11 -7.46 -5.38
CA LYS A 34 16.49 -7.83 -5.03
C LYS A 34 16.58 -9.25 -4.49
N ARG A 35 15.74 -9.60 -3.51
CA ARG A 35 15.73 -10.93 -2.88
C ARG A 35 15.31 -12.04 -3.82
N THR A 36 14.37 -11.78 -4.73
CA THR A 36 14.00 -12.75 -5.78
C THR A 36 15.20 -13.07 -6.68
N ARG A 37 15.97 -12.07 -7.12
CA ARG A 37 17.18 -12.30 -7.93
C ARG A 37 18.25 -13.07 -7.16
N GLU A 38 18.42 -12.78 -5.86
CA GLU A 38 19.34 -13.52 -5.00
C GLU A 38 18.94 -15.01 -4.92
N LEU A 39 17.64 -15.29 -4.78
CA LEU A 39 17.08 -16.63 -4.74
C LEU A 39 17.24 -17.38 -6.05
N ASP A 40 16.96 -16.72 -7.18
CA ASP A 40 17.20 -17.28 -8.51
C ASP A 40 18.68 -17.62 -8.72
N GLY A 41 19.58 -16.75 -8.24
CA GLY A 41 21.02 -16.99 -8.26
C GLY A 41 21.44 -18.18 -7.40
N MET A 42 20.86 -18.36 -6.22
CA MET A 42 21.08 -19.53 -5.36
C MET A 42 20.61 -20.81 -6.05
N LYS A 43 19.39 -20.81 -6.59
CA LYS A 43 18.82 -21.95 -7.32
C LYS A 43 19.63 -22.32 -8.55
N ALA A 44 20.13 -21.34 -9.29
CA ALA A 44 21.02 -21.57 -10.44
C ALA A 44 22.35 -22.23 -10.02
N ARG A 45 22.95 -21.80 -8.90
CA ARG A 45 24.18 -22.42 -8.37
C ARG A 45 23.97 -23.88 -7.99
N HIS A 46 22.86 -24.19 -7.31
CA HIS A 46 22.49 -25.57 -6.97
C HIS A 46 22.26 -26.42 -8.21
N ARG A 47 21.54 -25.89 -9.22
CA ARG A 47 21.34 -26.57 -10.50
C ARG A 47 22.66 -26.90 -11.21
N ILE A 48 23.62 -25.99 -11.22
CA ILE A 48 24.95 -26.23 -11.81
C ILE A 48 25.71 -27.31 -11.03
N ARG A 49 25.62 -27.30 -9.69
CA ARG A 49 26.29 -28.29 -8.83
C ARG A 49 25.74 -29.70 -9.09
N ILE A 50 24.43 -29.86 -9.06
CA ILE A 50 23.73 -31.13 -9.31
C ILE A 50 24.07 -31.68 -10.70
N SER A 51 24.16 -30.81 -11.71
CA SER A 51 24.57 -31.22 -13.06
C SER A 51 26.01 -31.72 -13.14
N LYS A 52 26.89 -31.35 -12.20
CA LYS A 52 28.30 -31.76 -12.17
C LYS A 52 28.56 -33.02 -11.36
N GLU A 53 27.71 -33.35 -10.38
CA GLU A 53 27.90 -34.48 -9.46
C GLU A 53 27.64 -35.86 -10.10
N GLY A 54 27.13 -35.92 -11.34
CA GLY A 54 27.13 -37.14 -12.16
C GLY A 54 26.19 -38.27 -11.73
N GLY A 55 25.41 -38.10 -10.65
CA GLY A 55 24.53 -39.13 -10.09
C GLY A 55 23.07 -39.11 -10.55
N TYR A 56 22.62 -38.07 -11.25
CA TYR A 56 21.20 -37.85 -11.56
C TYR A 56 20.93 -38.08 -13.05
N THR A 57 20.51 -39.30 -13.39
CA THR A 57 20.42 -39.79 -14.78
C THR A 57 19.20 -39.25 -15.52
N ASN A 58 18.04 -39.11 -14.86
CA ASN A 58 16.82 -38.58 -15.46
C ASN A 58 16.54 -37.11 -15.03
N ALA A 59 15.59 -36.44 -15.70
CA ALA A 59 15.27 -35.04 -15.44
C ALA A 59 14.50 -34.81 -14.12
N GLU A 60 13.72 -35.81 -13.70
CA GLU A 60 12.90 -35.77 -12.48
C GLU A 60 13.80 -35.85 -11.23
N ASP A 61 14.79 -36.74 -11.23
CA ASP A 61 15.79 -36.88 -10.18
C ASP A 61 16.58 -35.59 -9.99
N ARG A 62 16.94 -34.92 -11.10
CA ARG A 62 17.61 -33.60 -11.04
C ARG A 62 16.71 -32.51 -10.46
N ALA A 63 15.41 -32.57 -10.75
CA ALA A 63 14.45 -31.60 -10.20
C ALA A 63 14.22 -31.85 -8.70
N ALA A 64 14.07 -33.11 -8.28
CA ALA A 64 13.94 -33.50 -6.88
C ALA A 64 15.20 -33.14 -6.08
N ALA A 65 16.38 -33.46 -6.60
CA ALA A 65 17.66 -33.07 -5.98
C ALA A 65 17.80 -31.55 -5.84
N LEU A 66 17.31 -30.78 -6.81
CA LEU A 66 17.34 -29.32 -6.75
C LEU A 66 16.45 -28.77 -5.63
N VAL A 67 15.26 -29.36 -5.44
CA VAL A 67 14.37 -28.98 -4.33
C VAL A 67 15.06 -29.24 -3.00
N ILE A 68 15.57 -30.47 -2.79
CA ILE A 68 16.26 -30.86 -1.56
C ILE A 68 17.45 -29.95 -1.28
N ALA A 69 18.32 -29.72 -2.28
CA ALA A 69 19.49 -28.85 -2.12
C ALA A 69 19.14 -27.39 -1.79
N CYS A 70 17.97 -26.91 -2.24
CA CYS A 70 17.48 -25.58 -1.88
C CYS A 70 16.91 -25.56 -0.45
N GLU A 71 16.17 -26.59 -0.04
CA GLU A 71 15.60 -26.70 1.31
C GLU A 71 16.67 -26.89 2.39
N ASP A 72 17.72 -27.66 2.08
CA ASP A 72 18.87 -27.88 2.97
C ASP A 72 19.78 -26.63 3.08
N ASP A 73 19.69 -25.69 2.14
CA ASP A 73 20.44 -24.44 2.19
C ASP A 73 19.74 -23.43 3.11
N ALA A 74 20.24 -23.33 4.35
CA ALA A 74 19.72 -22.40 5.35
C ALA A 74 19.60 -20.94 4.86
N LYS A 75 20.48 -20.49 3.95
CA LYS A 75 20.39 -19.13 3.38
C LYS A 75 19.25 -19.02 2.37
N TYR A 76 19.01 -20.06 1.59
CA TYR A 76 17.89 -20.12 0.68
C TYR A 76 16.57 -20.06 1.46
N THR A 77 16.41 -20.93 2.47
CA THR A 77 15.22 -20.99 3.32
C THR A 77 14.96 -19.66 4.03
N ALA A 78 15.97 -19.06 4.66
CA ALA A 78 15.83 -17.73 5.29
C ALA A 78 15.44 -16.63 4.28
N THR A 79 15.87 -16.73 3.02
CA THR A 79 15.52 -15.77 1.97
C THR A 79 14.08 -15.96 1.49
N VAL A 80 13.59 -17.21 1.42
CA VAL A 80 12.18 -17.53 1.14
C VAL A 80 11.28 -16.94 2.23
N GLU A 81 11.55 -17.22 3.51
CA GLU A 81 10.79 -16.67 4.64
C GLU A 81 10.79 -15.14 4.63
N ARG A 82 11.93 -14.53 4.30
CA ARG A 82 12.01 -13.08 4.18
C ARG A 82 11.14 -12.53 3.04
N LEU A 83 11.09 -13.22 1.89
CA LEU A 83 10.22 -12.85 0.78
C LEU A 83 8.75 -12.93 1.16
N GLU A 84 8.34 -13.98 1.88
CA GLU A 84 6.98 -14.12 2.39
C GLU A 84 6.62 -13.00 3.37
N ALA A 85 7.54 -12.63 4.26
CA ALA A 85 7.37 -11.51 5.17
C ALA A 85 7.21 -10.18 4.42
N ILE A 86 8.04 -9.92 3.40
CA ILE A 86 7.93 -8.73 2.54
C ILE A 86 6.57 -8.71 1.83
N ASP A 87 6.09 -9.84 1.34
CA ASP A 87 4.78 -9.94 0.71
C ASP A 87 3.63 -9.68 1.69
N GLY A 88 3.76 -10.14 2.94
CA GLY A 88 2.86 -9.76 4.03
C GLY A 88 2.84 -8.25 4.27
N MET A 89 4.02 -7.62 4.33
CA MET A 89 4.16 -6.17 4.51
C MET A 89 3.56 -5.37 3.35
N ILE A 90 3.75 -5.82 2.10
CA ILE A 90 3.16 -5.18 0.90
C ILE A 90 1.64 -5.23 0.98
N ARG A 91 1.05 -6.38 1.34
CA ARG A 91 -0.40 -6.53 1.48
C ARG A 91 -0.94 -5.62 2.59
N ALA A 92 -0.28 -5.59 3.76
CA ALA A 92 -0.68 -4.73 4.87
C ALA A 92 -0.60 -3.24 4.51
N ASN A 93 0.49 -2.81 3.87
CA ASN A 93 0.67 -1.43 3.44
C ASN A 93 -0.41 -1.00 2.43
N ARG A 94 -0.75 -1.87 1.47
CA ARG A 94 -1.82 -1.62 0.51
C ARG A 94 -3.20 -1.52 1.18
N ALA A 95 -3.49 -2.38 2.15
CA ALA A 95 -4.74 -2.30 2.91
C ALA A 95 -4.84 -0.99 3.70
N GLN A 96 -3.73 -0.53 4.30
CA GLN A 96 -3.66 0.75 5.01
C GLN A 96 -3.83 1.93 4.05
N TYR A 97 -3.22 1.89 2.87
CA TYR A 97 -3.38 2.90 1.83
C TYR A 97 -4.85 3.02 1.40
N ASP A 98 -5.50 1.89 1.12
CA ASP A 98 -6.91 1.86 0.73
C ASP A 98 -7.84 2.38 1.84
N LEU A 99 -7.54 2.05 3.10
CA LEU A 99 -8.25 2.58 4.26
C LEU A 99 -8.14 4.10 4.32
N LEU A 100 -6.92 4.65 4.31
CA LEU A 100 -6.70 6.09 4.37
C LEU A 100 -7.34 6.83 3.19
N ARG A 101 -7.28 6.26 1.99
CA ARG A 101 -7.94 6.81 0.80
C ARG A 101 -9.46 6.89 1.01
N ARG A 102 -10.08 5.83 1.50
CA ARG A 102 -11.54 5.80 1.77
C ARG A 102 -11.93 6.76 2.88
N THR A 103 -11.14 6.80 3.96
CA THR A 103 -11.34 7.75 5.07
C THR A 103 -11.29 9.19 4.57
N ARG A 104 -10.26 9.54 3.78
CA ARG A 104 -10.15 10.87 3.18
C ARG A 104 -11.37 11.22 2.34
N GLU A 105 -11.82 10.30 1.49
CA GLU A 105 -13.00 10.56 0.65
C GLU A 105 -14.27 10.75 1.49
N GLY A 106 -14.47 9.91 2.51
CA GLY A 106 -15.57 10.07 3.47
C GLY A 106 -15.57 11.44 4.14
N LEU A 107 -14.41 11.88 4.63
CA LEU A 107 -14.24 13.20 5.25
C LEU A 107 -14.52 14.35 4.26
N ARG A 108 -14.07 14.23 3.00
CA ARG A 108 -14.35 15.23 1.95
C ARG A 108 -15.84 15.35 1.67
N VAL A 109 -16.53 14.22 1.51
CA VAL A 109 -17.97 14.20 1.24
C VAL A 109 -18.75 14.79 2.42
N GLN A 110 -18.42 14.38 3.65
CA GLN A 110 -19.06 14.94 4.86
C GLN A 110 -18.84 16.45 4.99
N GLY A 111 -17.61 16.92 4.77
CA GLY A 111 -17.29 18.35 4.76
C GLY A 111 -18.08 19.11 3.69
N GLY A 112 -18.11 18.59 2.46
CA GLY A 112 -18.86 19.18 1.35
C GLY A 112 -20.36 19.28 1.63
N LEU A 113 -20.98 18.20 2.11
CA LEU A 113 -22.39 18.19 2.49
C LEU A 113 -22.71 19.21 3.60
N HIS A 114 -21.81 19.36 4.58
CA HIS A 114 -22.00 20.37 5.62
C HIS A 114 -21.94 21.80 5.08
N ILE A 115 -20.99 22.09 4.18
CA ILE A 115 -20.87 23.40 3.53
C ILE A 115 -22.13 23.70 2.72
N VAL A 116 -22.60 22.74 1.91
CA VAL A 116 -23.83 22.90 1.11
C VAL A 116 -25.03 23.18 2.00
N ALA A 117 -25.25 22.38 3.05
CA ALA A 117 -26.34 22.61 3.99
C ALA A 117 -26.26 24.00 4.64
N ARG A 118 -25.06 24.46 5.00
CA ARG A 118 -24.89 25.79 5.60
C ARG A 118 -25.16 26.93 4.60
N LEU A 119 -24.78 26.74 3.35
CA LEU A 119 -25.09 27.69 2.27
C LEU A 119 -26.60 27.75 2.01
N GLU A 120 -27.29 26.61 1.99
CA GLU A 120 -28.75 26.57 1.84
C GLU A 120 -29.46 27.29 2.98
N ASP A 121 -29.00 27.11 4.23
CA ASP A 121 -29.54 27.83 5.38
C ASP A 121 -29.34 29.35 5.22
N LEU A 122 -28.15 29.78 4.80
CA LEU A 122 -27.83 31.20 4.60
C LEU A 122 -28.64 31.83 3.46
N ILE A 123 -28.90 31.10 2.37
CA ILE A 123 -29.71 31.59 1.24
C ILE A 123 -31.19 31.73 1.64
N LYS A 124 -31.69 30.87 2.53
CA LYS A 124 -33.07 30.93 3.03
C LYS A 124 -33.26 32.00 4.10
N ASP A 125 -32.18 32.59 4.61
CA ASP A 125 -32.22 33.70 5.54
C ASP A 125 -32.75 34.95 4.82
N LYS A 126 -34.01 35.29 5.12
CA LYS A 126 -34.73 36.39 4.46
C LYS A 126 -34.06 37.74 4.68
N ASP A 127 -33.39 37.92 5.82
CA ASP A 127 -32.70 39.17 6.15
C ASP A 127 -31.40 39.31 5.35
N LEU A 128 -30.68 38.20 5.12
CA LEU A 128 -29.51 38.19 4.24
C LEU A 128 -29.90 38.41 2.78
N ALA A 129 -30.97 37.75 2.31
CA ALA A 129 -31.50 37.95 0.96
C ALA A 129 -31.99 39.39 0.74
N ALA A 130 -32.63 40.00 1.74
CA ALA A 130 -33.05 41.40 1.70
C ALA A 130 -31.86 42.37 1.77
N ALA A 131 -30.82 42.09 2.56
CA ALA A 131 -29.61 42.92 2.65
C ALA A 131 -28.80 42.90 1.34
N ILE A 132 -28.70 41.74 0.67
CA ILE A 132 -28.09 41.61 -0.66
C ILE A 132 -28.96 42.32 -1.71
N GLY A 133 -30.28 42.09 -1.72
CA GLY A 133 -31.21 42.69 -2.69
C GLY A 133 -31.40 44.21 -2.56
N SER A 134 -31.13 44.78 -1.38
CA SER A 134 -31.18 46.23 -1.13
C SER A 134 -29.86 46.95 -1.38
N GLY A 135 -28.78 46.24 -1.74
CA GLY A 135 -27.47 46.83 -2.01
C GLY A 135 -26.71 47.27 -0.75
N LEU A 136 -27.16 46.86 0.44
CA LEU A 136 -26.55 47.23 1.73
C LEU A 136 -25.19 46.56 1.98
N LEU A 137 -24.85 45.53 1.19
CA LEU A 137 -23.61 44.75 1.26
C LEU A 137 -22.70 44.95 0.03
N ALA A 138 -23.03 45.86 -0.89
CA ALA A 138 -22.21 46.25 -2.03
C ALA A 138 -21.44 47.54 -1.72
#